data_AF-A0A927PAZ5-F1
#
_entry.id   AF-A0A927PAZ5-F1
#
_cell.length_a   1.000
_cell.length_b   1.000
_cell.length_c   1.000
_cell.angle_alpha   90.00
_cell.angle_beta   90.00
_cell.angle_gamma   90.00
#
_symmetry.space_group_name_H-M   'P 1'
#
loop_
_entity.id
_entity.type
_entity.pdbx_description
1 polymer ?
#
loop_
_entity_poly.entity_id
_entity_poly.type
_entity_poly.pdbx_seq_one_letter_code
_entity_poly.pdbx_strand_id
1 'polypeptide(L)'
;MAVYVGSARIDENGRAYGGKAGDQTGKEVSRQKYYVHAKGWRVFRPKDRAAALKIAQAMEAACANANVGYDQWNRNTLYTHAGTVGFDISKVAKKCETDCSALVRVCCAFAGIMGLPANFRTGNMPANLLATGAFTELKGDKYTKGSAHLGKGDILVTKTAGHTVVVLTDGAKFVPEPAEEVFELGQRLLKNGAEGPDVMQLQEYLIGLGYDVGRWGVSGIYDDGTEMAVMAFQKDAKVEADGDYGPITHAALMAAVDSAAETPPDSAQSVAIVGGDCWIRTGPGTSSAKLGVAKDASRLPFAGEISNAGWLKVVHARGDGWVSGRYGRLE
;
A
#
# COMPACT_ATOMS: atom_id res chain seq x y z
N MET A 1 -22.86 8.10 21.56
CA MET A 1 -23.00 9.09 20.45
C MET A 1 -24.01 8.59 19.44
N ALA A 2 -24.75 9.49 18.78
CA ALA A 2 -25.71 9.11 17.74
C ALA A 2 -24.96 8.76 16.45
N VAL A 3 -25.33 7.65 15.80
CA VAL A 3 -24.77 7.25 14.51
C VAL A 3 -25.54 7.92 13.37
N TYR A 4 -24.82 8.51 12.42
CA TYR A 4 -25.35 9.11 11.21
C TYR A 4 -24.99 8.29 9.98
N VAL A 5 -25.86 8.35 8.97
CA VAL A 5 -25.67 7.75 7.66
C VAL A 5 -25.95 8.77 6.56
N GLY A 6 -25.26 8.67 5.43
CA GLY A 6 -25.50 9.46 4.23
C GLY A 6 -26.03 8.59 3.09
N SER A 7 -26.96 9.13 2.30
CA SER A 7 -27.43 8.49 1.07
C SER A 7 -28.15 9.45 0.13
N ALA A 8 -28.19 9.04 -1.14
CA ALA A 8 -29.07 9.62 -2.16
C ALA A 8 -30.43 8.88 -2.14
N ARG A 9 -31.57 9.57 -2.21
CA ARG A 9 -32.88 8.97 -1.92
C ARG A 9 -33.95 9.16 -2.97
N ILE A 10 -34.30 10.40 -3.26
CA ILE A 10 -35.47 10.77 -4.06
C ILE A 10 -35.27 12.17 -4.60
N ASP A 11 -35.86 12.46 -5.76
CA ASP A 11 -35.76 13.77 -6.39
C ASP A 11 -36.65 14.82 -5.71
N GLU A 12 -36.61 16.05 -6.22
CA GLU A 12 -37.34 17.20 -5.68
C GLU A 12 -38.86 17.09 -5.74
N ASN A 13 -39.37 16.21 -6.61
CA ASN A 13 -40.79 15.94 -6.82
C ASN A 13 -41.27 14.70 -6.05
N GLY A 14 -40.41 14.09 -5.24
CA GLY A 14 -40.71 12.85 -4.54
C GLY A 14 -40.80 11.65 -5.48
N ARG A 15 -40.06 11.68 -6.60
CA ARG A 15 -39.97 10.60 -7.59
C ARG A 15 -38.55 10.06 -7.68
N ALA A 16 -38.44 8.92 -8.36
CA ALA A 16 -37.17 8.24 -8.54
C ALA A 16 -36.37 8.77 -9.74
N TYR A 17 -36.99 9.60 -10.58
CA TYR A 17 -36.44 10.07 -11.85
C TYR A 17 -37.30 11.19 -12.43
N GLY A 18 -36.70 11.94 -13.36
CA GLY A 18 -37.32 13.05 -14.07
C GLY A 18 -37.15 14.39 -13.36
N GLY A 19 -36.37 14.41 -12.28
CA GLY A 19 -35.97 15.61 -11.55
C GLY A 19 -34.92 16.43 -12.29
N LYS A 20 -34.64 17.62 -11.75
CA LYS A 20 -33.66 18.54 -12.31
C LYS A 20 -32.26 18.30 -11.75
N ALA A 21 -31.27 18.27 -12.65
CA ALA A 21 -29.84 18.17 -12.34
C ALA A 21 -29.39 18.98 -11.10
N GLY A 22 -28.82 18.30 -10.11
CA GLY A 22 -28.28 18.85 -8.85
C GLY A 22 -29.32 18.88 -7.73
N ASP A 23 -28.88 18.99 -6.47
CA ASP A 23 -29.80 19.00 -5.33
C ASP A 23 -30.64 20.27 -5.31
N GLN A 24 -31.96 20.14 -5.49
CA GLN A 24 -32.91 21.26 -5.45
C GLN A 24 -33.48 21.48 -4.03
N THR A 25 -33.36 20.51 -3.12
CA THR A 25 -34.08 20.52 -1.83
C THR A 25 -33.19 20.47 -0.60
N GLY A 26 -31.89 20.19 -0.75
CA GLY A 26 -30.97 19.86 0.33
C GLY A 26 -31.24 18.49 0.96
N LYS A 27 -32.12 17.68 0.34
CA LYS A 27 -32.59 16.39 0.89
C LYS A 27 -32.38 15.22 -0.06
N GLU A 28 -32.11 15.49 -1.34
CA GLU A 28 -31.94 14.46 -2.37
C GLU A 28 -30.74 13.58 -2.07
N VAL A 29 -29.63 14.21 -1.68
CA VAL A 29 -28.43 13.58 -1.13
C VAL A 29 -28.18 14.15 0.25
N SER A 30 -28.43 13.37 1.30
CA SER A 30 -28.47 13.94 2.65
C SER A 30 -28.06 12.98 3.75
N ARG A 31 -27.58 13.58 4.85
CA ARG A 31 -27.31 12.88 6.09
C ARG A 31 -28.60 12.69 6.90
N GLN A 32 -28.70 11.58 7.61
CA GLN A 32 -29.73 11.35 8.62
C GLN A 32 -29.21 10.50 9.77
N LYS A 33 -29.96 10.47 10.88
CA LYS A 33 -29.68 9.51 11.96
C LYS A 33 -29.89 8.09 11.43
N TYR A 34 -29.06 7.17 11.89
CA TYR A 34 -29.22 5.74 11.61
C TYR A 34 -30.62 5.26 11.99
N TYR A 35 -31.13 4.30 11.21
CA TYR A 35 -32.41 3.65 11.40
C TYR A 35 -32.33 2.19 10.95
N VAL A 36 -33.19 1.36 11.53
CA VAL A 36 -33.39 -0.02 11.07
C VAL A 36 -34.32 0.01 9.86
N HIS A 37 -33.90 -0.60 8.76
CA HIS A 37 -34.70 -0.66 7.53
C HIS A 37 -35.61 -1.90 7.54
N ALA A 38 -36.86 -1.79 7.08
CA ALA A 38 -37.83 -2.91 7.07
C ALA A 38 -37.35 -4.14 6.29
N LYS A 39 -36.63 -3.92 5.17
CA LYS A 39 -35.97 -4.97 4.39
C LYS A 39 -34.73 -5.61 5.08
N GLY A 40 -34.30 -5.09 6.23
CA GLY A 40 -33.08 -5.47 6.92
C GLY A 40 -31.81 -5.01 6.21
N TRP A 41 -30.74 -4.82 6.99
CA TRP A 41 -29.42 -4.44 6.49
C TRP A 41 -28.50 -5.65 6.32
N ARG A 42 -27.67 -5.60 5.28
CA ARG A 42 -26.37 -6.27 5.16
C ARG A 42 -25.29 -5.20 5.32
N VAL A 43 -24.20 -5.51 6.01
CA VAL A 43 -23.16 -4.54 6.39
C VAL A 43 -21.84 -4.97 5.78
N PHE A 44 -21.21 -4.09 5.01
CA PHE A 44 -19.92 -4.30 4.39
C PHE A 44 -18.92 -3.30 4.95
N ARG A 45 -17.89 -3.80 5.62
CA ARG A 45 -16.83 -3.00 6.22
C ARG A 45 -15.60 -3.01 5.32
N PRO A 46 -15.05 -1.84 4.94
CA PRO A 46 -13.73 -1.78 4.32
C PRO A 46 -12.67 -2.39 5.24
N LYS A 47 -11.77 -3.20 4.71
CA LYS A 47 -10.66 -3.81 5.47
C LYS A 47 -9.61 -2.77 5.89
N ASP A 48 -9.32 -1.83 4.99
CA ASP A 48 -8.45 -0.69 5.29
C ASP A 48 -9.24 0.46 5.94
N ARG A 49 -8.78 0.90 7.11
CA ARG A 49 -9.38 2.03 7.84
C ARG A 49 -9.23 3.35 7.07
N ALA A 50 -8.13 3.59 6.37
CA ALA A 50 -7.94 4.82 5.61
C ALA A 50 -8.94 4.89 4.45
N ALA A 51 -9.15 3.79 3.74
CA ALA A 51 -10.21 3.68 2.73
C ALA A 51 -11.62 3.92 3.33
N ALA A 52 -11.92 3.37 4.52
CA ALA A 52 -13.20 3.61 5.19
C ALA A 52 -13.46 5.10 5.48
N LEU A 53 -12.45 5.81 5.97
CA LEU A 53 -12.55 7.25 6.22
C LEU A 53 -12.77 8.04 4.94
N LYS A 54 -12.09 7.69 3.84
CA LYS A 54 -12.29 8.31 2.52
C LYS A 54 -13.69 8.06 1.95
N ILE A 55 -14.23 6.84 2.07
CA ILE A 55 -15.60 6.53 1.64
C ILE A 55 -16.60 7.45 2.35
N ALA A 56 -16.46 7.59 3.68
CA ALA A 56 -17.35 8.46 4.45
C ALA A 56 -17.15 9.95 4.13
N GLN A 57 -15.90 10.39 3.92
CA GLN A 57 -15.59 11.75 3.48
C GLN A 57 -16.25 12.08 2.14
N ALA A 58 -16.19 11.18 1.16
CA ALA A 58 -16.86 11.37 -0.13
C ALA A 58 -18.39 11.47 0.05
N MET A 59 -18.98 10.61 0.88
CA MET A 59 -20.42 10.71 1.17
C MET A 59 -20.79 12.02 1.87
N GLU A 60 -19.99 12.49 2.83
CA GLU A 60 -20.17 13.79 3.49
C GLU A 60 -20.08 14.93 2.47
N ALA A 61 -19.10 14.89 1.57
CA ALA A 61 -18.94 15.88 0.50
C ALA A 61 -20.11 15.87 -0.48
N ALA A 62 -20.64 14.69 -0.83
CA ALA A 62 -21.83 14.58 -1.68
C ALA A 62 -23.06 15.19 -1.01
N CYS A 63 -23.28 14.91 0.28
CA CYS A 63 -24.39 15.49 1.04
C CYS A 63 -24.28 17.02 1.22
N ALA A 64 -23.08 17.59 1.09
CA ALA A 64 -22.82 19.02 1.22
C ALA A 64 -22.79 19.75 -0.13
N ASN A 65 -22.78 19.04 -1.25
CA ASN A 65 -22.61 19.63 -2.58
C ASN A 65 -23.96 19.74 -3.31
N ALA A 66 -24.49 20.97 -3.38
CA ALA A 66 -25.74 21.27 -4.07
C ALA A 66 -25.73 20.97 -5.59
N ASN A 67 -24.58 20.68 -6.18
CA ASN A 67 -24.50 20.23 -7.57
C ASN A 67 -24.80 18.74 -7.75
N VAL A 68 -25.02 17.98 -6.68
CA VAL A 68 -25.24 16.53 -6.72
C VAL A 68 -26.69 16.21 -6.35
N GLY A 69 -27.51 15.91 -7.34
CA GLY A 69 -28.94 15.56 -7.19
C GLY A 69 -29.19 14.06 -7.18
N TYR A 70 -30.47 13.69 -7.07
CA TYR A 70 -30.94 12.32 -7.23
C TYR A 70 -31.76 12.07 -8.51
N ASP A 71 -31.34 11.11 -9.34
CA ASP A 71 -32.10 10.63 -10.50
C ASP A 71 -31.57 9.26 -10.97
N GLN A 72 -32.49 8.31 -11.21
CA GLN A 72 -32.11 6.95 -11.65
C GLN A 72 -31.82 6.81 -13.15
N TRP A 73 -32.31 7.69 -14.02
CA TRP A 73 -32.01 7.69 -15.46
C TRP A 73 -30.60 8.20 -15.73
N ASN A 74 -30.20 9.27 -15.05
CA ASN A 74 -28.91 9.95 -15.21
C ASN A 74 -27.90 9.64 -14.10
N ARG A 75 -28.14 8.55 -13.35
CA ARG A 75 -27.41 8.08 -12.16
C ARG A 75 -25.87 8.08 -12.24
N ASN A 76 -25.29 8.01 -13.44
CA ASN A 76 -23.85 7.87 -13.65
C ASN A 76 -23.16 9.20 -13.94
N THR A 77 -23.90 10.31 -14.10
CA THR A 77 -23.31 11.62 -14.43
C THR A 77 -22.40 12.14 -13.32
N LEU A 78 -22.73 11.91 -12.04
CA LEU A 78 -21.81 12.19 -10.94
C LEU A 78 -20.47 11.45 -11.10
N TYR A 79 -20.48 10.16 -11.47
CA TYR A 79 -19.25 9.39 -11.64
C TYR A 79 -18.36 9.97 -12.75
N THR A 80 -18.96 10.37 -13.87
CA THR A 80 -18.25 11.01 -14.98
C THR A 80 -17.62 12.34 -14.54
N HIS A 81 -18.34 13.19 -13.83
CA HIS A 81 -17.83 14.50 -13.40
C HIS A 81 -16.83 14.40 -12.25
N ALA A 82 -17.06 13.51 -11.29
CA ALA A 82 -16.10 13.25 -10.22
C ALA A 82 -14.79 12.68 -10.78
N GLY A 83 -14.84 11.84 -11.82
CA GLY A 83 -13.64 11.31 -12.48
C GLY A 83 -12.67 12.38 -13.00
N THR A 84 -13.16 13.55 -13.41
CA THR A 84 -12.29 14.65 -13.88
C THR A 84 -11.56 15.40 -12.77
N VAL A 85 -11.96 15.18 -11.51
CA VAL A 85 -11.39 15.84 -10.32
C VAL A 85 -10.82 14.82 -9.33
N GLY A 86 -10.41 13.64 -9.82
CA GLY A 86 -9.83 12.58 -8.97
C GLY A 86 -10.84 11.95 -8.00
N PHE A 87 -12.11 11.92 -8.39
CA PHE A 87 -13.26 11.47 -7.59
C PHE A 87 -13.54 12.29 -6.32
N ASP A 88 -12.89 13.43 -6.14
CA ASP A 88 -13.17 14.36 -5.05
C ASP A 88 -14.50 15.09 -5.28
N ILE A 89 -15.57 14.57 -4.67
CA ILE A 89 -16.94 15.09 -4.86
C ILE A 89 -17.06 16.56 -4.44
N SER A 90 -16.22 17.05 -3.52
CA SER A 90 -16.24 18.47 -3.11
C SER A 90 -15.87 19.43 -4.24
N LYS A 91 -15.15 18.94 -5.26
CA LYS A 91 -14.69 19.72 -6.42
C LYS A 91 -15.63 19.61 -7.63
N VAL A 92 -16.72 18.85 -7.53
CA VAL A 92 -17.70 18.73 -8.61
C VAL A 92 -18.53 20.01 -8.69
N ALA A 93 -18.24 20.82 -9.72
CA ALA A 93 -18.90 22.10 -9.97
C ALA A 93 -20.05 22.02 -10.99
N LYS A 94 -20.13 20.93 -11.77
CA LYS A 94 -21.20 20.71 -12.74
C LYS A 94 -22.37 20.02 -12.06
N LYS A 95 -23.58 20.55 -12.28
CA LYS A 95 -24.82 19.91 -11.86
C LYS A 95 -24.92 18.51 -12.44
N CYS A 96 -25.20 17.54 -11.58
CA CYS A 96 -25.14 16.14 -11.91
C CYS A 96 -26.07 15.34 -11.03
N GLU A 97 -26.25 14.08 -11.42
CA GLU A 97 -27.22 13.18 -10.85
C GLU A 97 -26.58 11.87 -10.41
N THR A 98 -27.18 11.29 -9.37
CA THR A 98 -26.78 9.98 -8.86
C THR A 98 -27.98 9.20 -8.31
N ASP A 99 -27.76 7.93 -8.01
CA ASP A 99 -28.67 7.16 -7.15
C ASP A 99 -27.89 6.59 -5.97
N CYS A 100 -28.59 5.98 -5.00
CA CYS A 100 -27.94 5.48 -3.78
C CYS A 100 -26.72 4.59 -4.05
N SER A 101 -26.81 3.70 -5.04
CA SER A 101 -25.72 2.77 -5.38
C SER A 101 -24.64 3.41 -6.25
N ALA A 102 -25.00 4.27 -7.20
CA ALA A 102 -24.03 5.00 -8.01
C ALA A 102 -23.21 5.96 -7.14
N LEU A 103 -23.82 6.59 -6.14
CA LEU A 103 -23.11 7.45 -5.19
C LEU A 103 -22.07 6.65 -4.41
N VAL A 104 -22.44 5.47 -3.90
CA VAL A 104 -21.49 4.60 -3.20
C VAL A 104 -20.34 4.19 -4.13
N ARG A 105 -20.60 3.93 -5.41
CA ARG A 105 -19.54 3.65 -6.39
C ARG A 105 -18.52 4.78 -6.49
N VAL A 106 -18.98 6.05 -6.49
CA VAL A 106 -18.10 7.23 -6.49
C VAL A 106 -17.31 7.33 -5.17
N CYS A 107 -17.96 7.05 -4.04
CA CYS A 107 -17.31 7.03 -2.74
C CYS A 107 -16.18 5.98 -2.67
N CYS A 108 -16.42 4.77 -3.21
CA CYS A 108 -15.40 3.73 -3.33
C CYS A 108 -14.24 4.16 -4.24
N ALA A 109 -14.53 4.79 -5.38
CA ALA A 109 -13.51 5.28 -6.31
C ALA A 109 -12.61 6.36 -5.67
N PHE A 110 -13.19 7.30 -4.90
CA PHE A 110 -12.42 8.29 -4.14
C PHE A 110 -11.51 7.65 -3.07
N ALA A 111 -11.93 6.52 -2.51
CA ALA A 111 -11.12 5.74 -1.58
C ALA A 111 -10.04 4.87 -2.26
N GLY A 112 -9.92 4.91 -3.59
CA GLY A 112 -8.98 4.09 -4.37
C GLY A 112 -9.50 2.69 -4.71
N ILE A 113 -10.74 2.36 -4.33
CA ILE A 113 -11.37 1.07 -4.65
C ILE A 113 -12.03 1.16 -6.03
N MET A 114 -11.23 0.89 -7.05
CA MET A 114 -11.61 0.97 -8.46
C MET A 114 -12.16 -0.37 -8.98
N GLY A 115 -12.71 -0.38 -10.19
CA GLY A 115 -13.17 -1.61 -10.87
C GLY A 115 -14.64 -1.99 -10.65
N LEU A 116 -15.39 -1.24 -9.83
CA LEU A 116 -16.84 -1.44 -9.70
C LEU A 116 -17.58 -1.12 -11.00
N PRO A 117 -18.52 -1.98 -11.46
CA PRO A 117 -19.10 -1.89 -12.80
C PRO A 117 -20.06 -0.71 -12.97
N ALA A 118 -20.31 -0.30 -14.22
CA ALA A 118 -21.23 0.81 -14.51
C ALA A 118 -22.69 0.54 -14.12
N ASN A 119 -23.10 -0.74 -14.10
CA ASN A 119 -24.40 -1.20 -13.64
C ASN A 119 -24.42 -1.57 -12.15
N PHE A 120 -23.49 -1.04 -11.34
CA PHE A 120 -23.45 -1.24 -9.89
C PHE A 120 -24.73 -0.72 -9.25
N ARG A 121 -25.55 -1.64 -8.71
CA ARG A 121 -26.90 -1.43 -8.19
C ARG A 121 -27.09 -2.21 -6.90
N THR A 122 -28.04 -1.84 -6.04
CA THR A 122 -28.25 -2.50 -4.74
C THR A 122 -28.41 -4.03 -4.82
N GLY A 123 -28.95 -4.56 -5.93
CA GLY A 123 -29.12 -6.01 -6.12
C GLY A 123 -27.84 -6.78 -6.41
N ASN A 124 -26.86 -6.18 -7.09
CA ASN A 124 -25.56 -6.81 -7.41
C ASN A 124 -24.41 -6.27 -6.55
N MET A 125 -24.66 -5.22 -5.78
CA MET A 125 -23.67 -4.48 -4.99
C MET A 125 -22.93 -5.36 -3.97
N PRO A 126 -23.59 -6.23 -3.17
CA PRO A 126 -22.88 -7.15 -2.28
C PRO A 126 -21.81 -8.00 -2.95
N ALA A 127 -22.15 -8.63 -4.08
CA ALA A 127 -21.22 -9.49 -4.80
C ALA A 127 -20.05 -8.68 -5.38
N ASN A 128 -20.33 -7.50 -5.94
CA ASN A 128 -19.30 -6.63 -6.50
C ASN A 128 -18.36 -6.06 -5.43
N LEU A 129 -18.89 -5.66 -4.26
CA LEU A 129 -18.06 -5.17 -3.15
C LEU A 129 -17.11 -6.26 -2.65
N LEU A 130 -17.60 -7.48 -2.43
CA LEU A 130 -16.77 -8.59 -1.98
C LEU A 130 -15.73 -9.00 -3.04
N ALA A 131 -16.10 -8.96 -4.32
CA ALA A 131 -15.19 -9.28 -5.43
C ALA A 131 -13.99 -8.32 -5.52
N THR A 132 -14.06 -7.11 -4.95
CA THR A 132 -12.90 -6.20 -4.89
C THR A 132 -11.82 -6.68 -3.92
N GLY A 133 -12.12 -7.62 -3.02
CA GLY A 133 -11.22 -8.02 -1.93
C GLY A 133 -11.07 -6.98 -0.80
N ALA A 134 -11.54 -5.74 -1.01
CA ALA A 134 -11.38 -4.61 -0.08
C ALA A 134 -12.42 -4.57 1.05
N PHE A 135 -13.43 -5.43 1.02
CA PHE A 135 -14.53 -5.44 2.00
C PHE A 135 -14.70 -6.80 2.66
N THR A 136 -15.15 -6.77 3.91
CA THR A 136 -15.65 -7.92 4.67
C THR A 136 -17.12 -7.71 4.98
N GLU A 137 -17.95 -8.74 4.78
CA GLU A 137 -19.34 -8.69 5.22
C GLU A 137 -19.45 -9.01 6.71
N LEU A 138 -20.00 -8.06 7.49
CA LEU A 138 -20.25 -8.26 8.91
C LEU A 138 -21.61 -8.91 9.13
N LYS A 139 -21.60 -10.05 9.82
CA LYS A 139 -22.79 -10.86 10.11
C LYS A 139 -23.21 -10.72 11.57
N GLY A 140 -24.51 -10.89 11.81
CA GLY A 140 -25.11 -10.91 13.15
C GLY A 140 -25.92 -9.67 13.48
N ASP A 141 -26.84 -9.83 14.43
CA ASP A 141 -27.82 -8.81 14.81
C ASP A 141 -27.16 -7.54 15.37
N LYS A 142 -26.00 -7.67 16.03
CA LYS A 142 -25.25 -6.54 16.60
C LYS A 142 -24.79 -5.50 15.57
N TYR A 143 -24.67 -5.89 14.30
CA TYR A 143 -24.34 -5.00 13.18
C TYR A 143 -25.57 -4.69 12.31
N THR A 144 -26.43 -5.69 12.07
CA THR A 144 -27.53 -5.58 11.09
C THR A 144 -28.82 -4.98 11.66
N LYS A 145 -28.99 -5.01 12.99
CA LYS A 145 -30.17 -4.47 13.70
C LYS A 145 -29.83 -3.36 14.70
N GLY A 146 -28.57 -2.94 14.78
CA GLY A 146 -28.12 -1.90 15.69
C GLY A 146 -26.92 -1.12 15.15
N SER A 147 -26.76 0.11 15.60
CA SER A 147 -25.69 1.00 15.14
C SER A 147 -24.46 1.04 16.04
N ALA A 148 -24.54 0.47 17.25
CA ALA A 148 -23.48 0.62 18.25
C ALA A 148 -22.12 0.13 17.77
N HIS A 149 -22.05 -0.88 16.90
CA HIS A 149 -20.80 -1.47 16.40
C HIS A 149 -20.48 -1.07 14.95
N LEU A 150 -21.28 -0.20 14.34
CA LEU A 150 -21.02 0.29 12.99
C LEU A 150 -19.87 1.30 13.02
N GLY A 151 -19.01 1.24 12.01
CA GLY A 151 -17.89 2.14 11.83
C GLY A 151 -18.14 3.14 10.71
N LYS A 152 -17.58 4.34 10.83
CA LYS A 152 -17.51 5.34 9.76
C LYS A 152 -16.90 4.69 8.51
N GLY A 153 -17.59 4.76 7.39
CA GLY A 153 -17.22 4.11 6.13
C GLY A 153 -17.87 2.75 5.87
N ASP A 154 -18.54 2.15 6.86
CA ASP A 154 -19.33 0.94 6.63
C ASP A 154 -20.43 1.23 5.60
N ILE A 155 -20.60 0.31 4.66
CA ILE A 155 -21.62 0.36 3.61
C ILE A 155 -22.76 -0.58 3.98
N LEU A 156 -23.96 -0.03 4.13
CA LEU A 156 -25.16 -0.79 4.45
C LEU A 156 -25.99 -0.94 3.18
N VAL A 157 -26.40 -2.17 2.87
CA VAL A 157 -27.22 -2.48 1.70
C VAL A 157 -28.44 -3.28 2.15
N THR A 158 -29.62 -2.97 1.65
CA THR A 158 -30.83 -3.73 1.99
C THR A 158 -30.72 -5.19 1.54
N LYS A 159 -31.25 -6.15 2.31
CA LYS A 159 -31.16 -7.59 1.98
C LYS A 159 -31.77 -7.94 0.61
N THR A 160 -32.82 -7.21 0.23
CA THR A 160 -33.40 -7.22 -1.11
C THR A 160 -33.12 -5.88 -1.80
N ALA A 161 -33.12 -5.84 -3.14
CA ALA A 161 -32.86 -4.60 -3.88
C ALA A 161 -33.76 -3.44 -3.39
N GLY A 162 -33.18 -2.24 -3.24
CA GLY A 162 -33.91 -1.10 -2.71
C GLY A 162 -33.04 0.08 -2.32
N HIS A 163 -32.19 -0.08 -1.31
CA HIS A 163 -31.46 1.06 -0.76
C HIS A 163 -30.07 0.70 -0.25
N THR A 164 -29.17 1.68 -0.29
CA THR A 164 -27.86 1.61 0.35
C THR A 164 -27.50 2.94 0.98
N VAL A 165 -26.77 2.89 2.09
CA VAL A 165 -26.28 4.05 2.85
C VAL A 165 -24.83 3.83 3.27
N VAL A 166 -24.12 4.91 3.54
CA VAL A 166 -22.77 4.88 4.14
C VAL A 166 -22.83 5.43 5.55
N VAL A 167 -22.18 4.77 6.49
CA VAL A 167 -22.07 5.24 7.88
C VAL A 167 -21.07 6.39 7.97
N LEU A 168 -21.45 7.48 8.60
CA LEU A 168 -20.66 8.72 8.66
C LEU A 168 -20.00 8.97 10.02
N THR A 169 -20.38 8.22 11.04
CA THR A 169 -19.89 8.38 12.40
C THR A 169 -19.76 7.02 13.07
N ASP A 170 -18.70 6.81 13.83
CA ASP A 170 -18.49 5.57 14.57
C ASP A 170 -19.57 5.38 15.65
N GLY A 171 -20.02 4.13 15.81
CA GLY A 171 -20.89 3.70 16.88
C GLY A 171 -20.18 3.68 18.23
N ALA A 172 -20.94 3.76 19.33
CA ALA A 172 -20.38 3.84 20.68
C ALA A 172 -19.57 2.61 21.12
N LYS A 173 -19.72 1.48 20.45
CA LYS A 173 -18.99 0.22 20.65
C LYS A 173 -18.20 -0.17 19.39
N PHE A 174 -18.01 0.78 18.47
CA PHE A 174 -17.12 0.56 17.35
C PHE A 174 -15.70 0.46 17.89
N VAL A 175 -15.06 -0.63 17.53
CA VAL A 175 -13.62 -0.80 17.67
C VAL A 175 -13.14 -0.98 16.24
N PRO A 176 -12.22 -0.15 15.72
CA PRO A 176 -11.58 -0.46 14.45
C PRO A 176 -11.00 -1.86 14.58
N GLU A 177 -11.23 -2.73 13.59
CA GLU A 177 -10.47 -3.98 13.59
C GLU A 177 -8.99 -3.58 13.67
N PRO A 178 -8.20 -4.24 14.54
CA PRO A 178 -6.81 -3.88 14.66
C PRO A 178 -6.21 -3.90 13.26
N ALA A 179 -5.64 -2.77 12.84
CA ALA A 179 -4.65 -2.81 11.78
C ALA A 179 -3.70 -3.94 12.16
N GLU A 180 -3.32 -4.81 11.22
CA GLU A 180 -2.36 -5.88 11.51
C GLU A 180 -1.26 -5.28 12.39
N GLU A 181 -1.03 -5.88 13.56
CA GLU A 181 -0.05 -5.36 14.50
C GLU A 181 1.27 -5.31 13.75
N VAL A 182 1.72 -4.09 13.42
CA VAL A 182 3.01 -3.88 12.77
C VAL A 182 4.02 -4.07 13.88
N PHE A 183 4.64 -5.25 13.87
CA PHE A 183 5.75 -5.55 14.76
C PHE A 183 7.02 -5.00 14.12
N GLU A 184 7.84 -4.32 14.92
CA GLU A 184 9.24 -4.07 14.58
C GLU A 184 10.04 -5.36 14.77
N LEU A 185 11.14 -5.52 14.03
CA LEU A 185 12.00 -6.69 14.17
C LEU A 185 12.47 -6.87 15.62
N GLY A 186 12.25 -8.06 16.18
CA GLY A 186 12.60 -8.40 17.56
C GLY A 186 11.48 -8.19 18.59
N GLN A 187 10.33 -7.63 18.23
CA GLN A 187 9.19 -7.46 19.15
C GLN A 187 8.37 -8.75 19.39
N ARG A 188 8.49 -9.72 18.48
CA ARG A 188 7.82 -11.02 18.59
C ARG A 188 8.73 -12.14 18.08
N LEU A 189 8.40 -13.37 18.46
CA LEU A 189 9.00 -14.58 17.89
C LEU A 189 8.55 -14.74 16.43
N LEU A 190 9.51 -14.83 15.50
CA LEU A 190 9.22 -15.19 14.10
C LEU A 190 9.57 -16.66 13.87
N LYS A 191 8.67 -17.35 13.17
CA LYS A 191 8.77 -18.76 12.80
C LYS A 191 7.93 -19.01 11.54
N ASN A 192 7.99 -20.22 11.02
CA ASN A 192 7.27 -20.61 9.80
C ASN A 192 5.79 -20.17 9.82
N GLY A 193 5.37 -19.45 8.79
CA GLY A 193 4.03 -18.86 8.64
C GLY A 193 3.84 -17.47 9.27
N ALA A 194 4.86 -16.89 9.90
CA ALA A 194 4.82 -15.48 10.28
C ALA A 194 4.85 -14.59 9.03
N GLU A 195 4.05 -13.53 9.03
CA GLU A 195 3.98 -12.55 7.95
C GLU A 195 4.07 -11.14 8.52
N GLY A 196 4.75 -10.25 7.82
CA GLY A 196 4.80 -8.84 8.19
C GLY A 196 6.07 -8.09 7.78
N PRO A 197 6.11 -6.77 8.02
CA PRO A 197 7.28 -5.93 7.74
C PRO A 197 8.54 -6.32 8.52
N ASP A 198 8.40 -6.85 9.74
CA ASP A 198 9.50 -7.43 10.52
C ASP A 198 10.14 -8.62 9.82
N VAL A 199 9.34 -9.49 9.19
CA VAL A 199 9.85 -10.62 8.41
C VAL A 199 10.62 -10.13 7.17
N MET A 200 10.14 -9.10 6.49
CA MET A 200 10.87 -8.49 5.38
C MET A 200 12.24 -7.96 5.84
N GLN A 201 12.28 -7.24 6.95
CA GLN A 201 13.52 -6.69 7.49
C GLN A 201 14.50 -7.79 7.93
N LEU A 202 14.01 -8.88 8.53
CA LEU A 202 14.83 -10.06 8.81
C LEU A 202 15.47 -10.63 7.53
N GLN A 203 14.66 -10.83 6.49
CA GLN A 203 15.13 -11.37 5.21
C GLN A 203 16.17 -10.45 4.56
N GLU A 204 15.98 -9.13 4.62
CA GLU A 204 16.95 -8.14 4.13
C GLU A 204 18.29 -8.25 4.86
N TYR A 205 18.30 -8.34 6.20
CA TYR A 205 19.53 -8.51 6.97
C TYR A 205 20.23 -9.84 6.70
N LEU A 206 19.48 -10.94 6.61
CA LEU A 206 20.04 -12.26 6.30
C LEU A 206 20.70 -12.25 4.91
N ILE A 207 20.03 -11.71 3.89
CA ILE A 207 20.62 -11.55 2.55
C ILE A 207 21.86 -10.66 2.61
N GLY A 208 21.81 -9.54 3.35
CA GLY A 208 22.95 -8.62 3.50
C GLY A 208 24.17 -9.27 4.16
N LEU A 209 23.95 -10.24 5.06
CA LEU A 209 25.00 -11.04 5.69
C LEU A 209 25.41 -12.26 4.84
N GLY A 210 24.80 -12.47 3.67
CA GLY A 210 25.16 -13.53 2.72
C GLY A 210 24.37 -14.83 2.86
N TYR A 211 23.29 -14.86 3.63
CA TYR A 211 22.42 -16.03 3.79
C TYR A 211 21.34 -16.07 2.71
N ASP A 212 21.12 -17.25 2.12
CA ASP A 212 20.10 -17.48 1.10
C ASP A 212 18.74 -17.76 1.77
N VAL A 213 17.81 -16.81 1.67
CA VAL A 213 16.42 -16.92 2.17
C VAL A 213 15.48 -17.65 1.20
N GLY A 214 16.05 -18.27 0.16
CA GLY A 214 15.31 -19.07 -0.81
C GLY A 214 14.86 -18.29 -2.04
N ARG A 215 14.16 -19.01 -2.93
CA ARG A 215 13.84 -18.58 -4.31
C ARG A 215 13.15 -17.21 -4.40
N TRP A 216 12.34 -16.85 -3.41
CA TRP A 216 11.48 -15.66 -3.46
C TRP A 216 12.13 -14.41 -2.90
N GLY A 217 13.29 -14.51 -2.23
CA GLY A 217 13.97 -13.37 -1.63
C GLY A 217 13.14 -12.71 -0.52
N VAL A 218 13.11 -11.38 -0.50
CA VAL A 218 12.34 -10.59 0.48
C VAL A 218 10.86 -10.63 0.14
N SER A 219 10.15 -11.60 0.71
CA SER A 219 8.72 -11.84 0.49
C SER A 219 7.83 -11.28 1.61
N GLY A 220 8.41 -11.05 2.80
CA GLY A 220 7.66 -10.71 4.01
C GLY A 220 6.89 -11.90 4.62
N ILE A 221 7.15 -13.11 4.12
CA ILE A 221 6.58 -14.37 4.61
C ILE A 221 7.72 -15.24 5.12
N TYR A 222 7.61 -15.71 6.35
CA TYR A 222 8.59 -16.58 6.98
C TYR A 222 8.31 -18.00 6.50
N ASP A 223 8.90 -18.36 5.37
CA ASP A 223 8.77 -19.66 4.72
C ASP A 223 9.95 -20.59 5.06
N ASP A 224 9.93 -21.81 4.50
CA ASP A 224 10.99 -22.80 4.69
C ASP A 224 12.38 -22.27 4.29
N GLY A 225 12.44 -21.37 3.29
CA GLY A 225 13.68 -20.72 2.86
C GLY A 225 14.24 -19.78 3.92
N THR A 226 13.37 -18.95 4.50
CA THR A 226 13.71 -18.05 5.60
C THR A 226 14.12 -18.82 6.85
N GLU A 227 13.41 -19.90 7.18
CA GLU A 227 13.72 -20.78 8.31
C GLU A 227 15.12 -21.41 8.18
N MET A 228 15.45 -21.93 6.99
CA MET A 228 16.79 -22.47 6.71
C MET A 228 17.89 -21.40 6.81
N ALA A 229 17.63 -20.18 6.34
CA ALA A 229 18.58 -19.06 6.46
C ALA A 229 18.82 -18.68 7.93
N VAL A 230 17.76 -18.62 8.74
CA VAL A 230 17.87 -18.37 10.18
C VAL A 230 18.65 -19.49 10.88
N MET A 231 18.37 -20.75 10.58
CA MET A 231 19.15 -21.88 11.12
C MET A 231 20.64 -21.79 10.74
N ALA A 232 20.95 -21.40 9.50
CA ALA A 232 22.33 -21.23 9.04
C ALA A 232 23.03 -20.10 9.81
N PHE A 233 22.38 -18.95 9.92
CA PHE A 233 22.87 -17.83 10.71
C PHE A 233 23.08 -18.20 12.19
N GLN A 234 22.12 -18.89 12.81
CA GLN A 234 22.21 -19.33 14.20
C GLN A 234 23.41 -20.24 14.45
N LYS A 235 23.71 -21.16 13.52
CA LYS A 235 24.90 -22.02 13.58
C LYS A 235 26.19 -21.21 13.56
N ASP A 236 26.28 -20.23 12.65
CA ASP A 236 27.46 -19.38 12.52
C ASP A 236 27.64 -18.45 13.73
N ALA A 237 26.53 -17.93 14.26
CA ALA A 237 26.48 -17.11 15.47
C ALA A 237 26.67 -17.92 16.77
N LYS A 238 26.76 -19.25 16.69
CA LYS A 238 26.93 -20.17 17.84
C LYS A 238 25.81 -20.06 18.88
N VAL A 239 24.59 -19.80 18.42
CA VAL A 239 23.37 -19.89 19.23
C VAL A 239 22.61 -21.17 18.91
N GLU A 240 21.54 -21.47 19.64
CA GLU A 240 20.69 -22.62 19.33
C GLU A 240 20.10 -22.48 17.92
N ALA A 241 20.27 -23.51 17.09
CA ALA A 241 19.89 -23.51 15.68
C ALA A 241 18.54 -24.21 15.47
N ASP A 242 17.49 -23.63 16.06
CA ASP A 242 16.12 -24.13 16.05
C ASP A 242 15.28 -23.58 14.88
N GLY A 243 15.80 -22.59 14.14
CA GLY A 243 15.09 -21.94 13.03
C GLY A 243 14.07 -20.90 13.49
N ASP A 244 13.99 -20.65 14.80
CA ASP A 244 13.09 -19.67 15.40
C ASP A 244 13.85 -18.34 15.64
N TYR A 245 13.31 -17.25 15.12
CA TYR A 245 13.87 -15.92 15.35
C TYR A 245 13.35 -15.34 16.67
N GLY A 246 13.99 -15.75 17.77
CA GLY A 246 13.74 -15.26 19.13
C GLY A 246 14.71 -14.16 19.59
N PRO A 247 14.59 -13.69 20.86
CA PRO A 247 15.41 -12.60 21.38
C PRO A 247 16.93 -12.83 21.32
N ILE A 248 17.37 -14.09 21.47
CA ILE A 248 18.79 -14.46 21.38
C ILE A 248 19.29 -14.32 19.94
N THR A 249 18.56 -14.90 18.98
CA THR A 249 18.87 -14.78 17.55
C THR A 249 18.83 -13.33 17.08
N HIS A 250 17.87 -12.55 17.59
CA HIS A 250 17.76 -11.12 17.30
C HIS A 250 19.00 -10.34 17.77
N ALA A 251 19.42 -10.51 19.03
CA ALA A 251 20.61 -9.85 19.55
C ALA A 251 21.87 -10.21 18.75
N ALA A 252 22.02 -11.49 18.36
CA ALA A 252 23.12 -11.93 17.52
C ALA A 252 23.08 -11.31 16.12
N LEU A 253 21.89 -11.24 15.50
CA LEU A 253 21.73 -10.64 14.17
C LEU A 253 22.09 -9.16 14.19
N MET A 254 21.60 -8.41 15.18
CA MET A 254 21.92 -6.99 15.31
C MET A 254 23.42 -6.78 15.49
N ALA A 255 24.09 -7.57 16.33
CA ALA A 255 25.54 -7.50 16.49
C ALA A 255 26.30 -7.83 15.19
N ALA A 256 25.81 -8.78 14.39
CA ALA A 256 26.41 -9.13 13.11
C ALA A 256 26.22 -8.03 12.05
N VAL A 257 25.02 -7.43 11.99
CA VAL A 257 24.71 -6.29 11.12
C VAL A 257 25.54 -5.07 11.52
N ASP A 258 25.64 -4.78 12.82
CA ASP A 258 26.47 -3.70 13.33
C ASP A 258 27.95 -3.95 13.04
N SER A 259 28.45 -5.18 13.21
CA SER A 259 29.83 -5.55 12.85
C SER A 259 30.09 -5.42 11.33
N ALA A 260 29.10 -5.75 10.50
CA ALA A 260 29.17 -5.58 9.05
C ALA A 260 29.10 -4.09 8.63
N ALA A 261 28.44 -3.25 9.44
CA ALA A 261 28.40 -1.80 9.27
C ALA A 261 29.66 -1.11 9.85
N GLU A 262 30.25 -1.68 10.90
CA GLU A 262 31.46 -1.20 11.59
C GLU A 262 32.75 -1.68 10.94
N THR A 263 32.74 -2.63 10.01
CA THR A 263 33.82 -2.75 9.03
C THR A 263 33.84 -1.49 8.17
N PRO A 264 34.76 -0.54 8.40
CA PRO A 264 34.89 0.57 7.49
C PRO A 264 35.59 0.03 6.23
N PRO A 265 35.32 0.54 5.02
CA PRO A 265 36.18 0.28 3.88
C PRO A 265 37.50 1.06 4.04
N ASP A 266 38.24 0.83 5.12
CA ASP A 266 39.47 1.56 5.46
C ASP A 266 40.74 0.70 5.29
N SER A 267 40.64 -0.27 4.39
CA SER A 267 41.80 -0.81 3.66
C SER A 267 41.51 -1.07 2.18
N ALA A 268 40.38 -0.57 1.66
CA ALA A 268 40.12 -0.58 0.24
C ALA A 268 40.96 0.53 -0.38
N GLN A 269 42.15 0.16 -0.86
CA GLN A 269 42.97 1.04 -1.69
C GLN A 269 42.05 1.68 -2.75
N SER A 270 42.32 2.93 -3.09
CA SER A 270 41.54 3.64 -4.09
C SER A 270 42.43 4.01 -5.26
N VAL A 271 41.85 4.09 -6.45
CA VAL A 271 42.54 4.58 -7.63
C VAL A 271 42.14 6.04 -7.84
N ALA A 272 43.04 6.96 -7.51
CA ALA A 272 42.92 8.37 -7.82
C ALA A 272 43.22 8.60 -9.31
N ILE A 273 42.33 9.32 -10.00
CA ILE A 273 42.50 9.70 -11.40
C ILE A 273 43.24 11.03 -11.46
N VAL A 274 44.39 11.04 -12.13
CA VAL A 274 45.27 12.19 -12.27
C VAL A 274 45.70 12.39 -13.72
N GLY A 275 45.87 13.65 -14.12
CA GLY A 275 46.38 14.00 -15.44
C GLY A 275 45.32 13.97 -16.54
N GLY A 276 44.04 14.10 -16.16
CA GLY A 276 42.90 14.25 -17.07
C GLY A 276 41.89 13.10 -17.03
N ASP A 277 40.75 13.32 -17.70
CA ASP A 277 39.70 12.32 -17.86
C ASP A 277 40.23 11.04 -18.52
N CYS A 278 39.83 9.88 -18.00
CA CYS A 278 40.25 8.58 -18.52
C CYS A 278 39.05 7.66 -18.78
N TRP A 279 39.20 6.74 -19.72
CA TRP A 279 38.16 5.74 -20.00
C TRP A 279 38.30 4.55 -19.06
N ILE A 280 37.19 4.19 -18.41
CA ILE A 280 37.02 2.91 -17.72
C ILE A 280 36.66 1.88 -18.78
N ARG A 281 37.37 0.75 -18.82
CA ARG A 281 37.22 -0.28 -19.85
C ARG A 281 36.84 -1.64 -19.26
N THR A 282 36.24 -2.48 -20.07
CA THR A 282 35.87 -3.85 -19.67
C THR A 282 37.07 -4.80 -19.57
N GLY A 283 38.27 -4.37 -19.97
CA GLY A 283 39.51 -5.14 -19.90
C GLY A 283 40.76 -4.25 -19.90
N PRO A 284 41.94 -4.80 -19.53
CA PRO A 284 43.18 -4.04 -19.34
C PRO A 284 43.89 -3.71 -20.65
N GLY A 285 43.27 -2.88 -21.50
CA GLY A 285 43.86 -2.46 -22.77
C GLY A 285 43.02 -1.43 -23.52
N THR A 286 43.65 -0.65 -24.40
CA THR A 286 42.95 0.38 -25.20
C THR A 286 42.03 -0.20 -26.28
N SER A 287 42.20 -1.49 -26.61
CA SER A 287 41.32 -2.26 -27.50
C SER A 287 40.04 -2.77 -26.81
N SER A 288 40.00 -2.82 -25.47
CA SER A 288 38.82 -3.27 -24.71
C SER A 288 37.67 -2.27 -24.79
N ALA A 289 36.44 -2.76 -24.72
CA ALA A 289 35.24 -1.92 -24.81
C ALA A 289 35.20 -0.88 -23.68
N LYS A 290 34.62 0.29 -23.97
CA LYS A 290 34.48 1.39 -23.01
C LYS A 290 33.27 1.12 -22.12
N LEU A 291 33.50 1.06 -20.82
CA LEU A 291 32.47 0.89 -19.79
C LEU A 291 31.95 2.24 -19.27
N GLY A 292 32.81 3.26 -19.23
CA GLY A 292 32.49 4.61 -18.74
C GLY A 292 33.68 5.56 -18.80
N VAL A 293 33.52 6.77 -18.26
CA VAL A 293 34.60 7.77 -18.12
C VAL A 293 34.81 8.05 -16.63
N ALA A 294 36.05 7.95 -16.17
CA ALA A 294 36.46 8.48 -14.88
C ALA A 294 37.01 9.89 -15.08
N LYS A 295 36.51 10.85 -14.30
CA LYS A 295 36.89 12.26 -14.39
C LYS A 295 38.20 12.53 -13.66
N ASP A 296 38.95 13.54 -14.10
CA ASP A 296 40.13 14.00 -13.38
C ASP A 296 39.80 14.32 -11.91
N ALA A 297 40.72 14.01 -11.00
CA ALA A 297 40.57 14.10 -9.54
C ALA A 297 39.48 13.21 -8.91
N SER A 298 38.81 12.34 -9.68
CA SER A 298 37.89 11.35 -9.10
C SER A 298 38.66 10.19 -8.46
N ARG A 299 38.01 9.52 -7.50
CA ARG A 299 38.50 8.29 -6.87
C ARG A 299 37.55 7.15 -7.15
N LEU A 300 38.12 6.01 -7.52
CA LEU A 300 37.37 4.78 -7.72
C LEU A 300 37.90 3.70 -6.77
N PRO A 301 37.04 2.87 -6.16
CA PRO A 301 37.52 1.79 -5.30
C PRO A 301 38.40 0.81 -6.10
N PHE A 302 39.56 0.42 -5.57
CA PHE A 302 40.44 -0.56 -6.20
C PHE A 302 39.86 -1.96 -6.01
N ALA A 303 39.78 -2.73 -7.10
CA ALA A 303 39.26 -4.08 -7.10
C ALA A 303 40.36 -5.16 -6.89
N GLY A 304 41.53 -4.77 -6.37
CA GLY A 304 42.57 -5.71 -5.95
C GLY A 304 43.49 -6.27 -7.05
N GLU A 305 43.36 -5.82 -8.30
CA GLU A 305 44.09 -6.39 -9.44
C GLU A 305 44.82 -5.32 -10.28
N ILE A 306 46.11 -5.55 -10.56
CA ILE A 306 46.92 -4.76 -11.50
C ILE A 306 47.37 -5.68 -12.63
N SER A 307 47.08 -5.30 -13.88
CA SER A 307 47.49 -6.11 -15.03
C SER A 307 49.00 -5.99 -15.28
N ASN A 308 49.57 -6.98 -15.97
CA ASN A 308 50.97 -6.93 -16.41
C ASN A 308 51.30 -5.71 -17.31
N ALA A 309 50.28 -5.11 -17.94
CA ALA A 309 50.39 -3.90 -18.75
C ALA A 309 50.18 -2.60 -17.93
N GLY A 310 50.12 -2.70 -16.60
CA GLY A 310 49.98 -1.56 -15.69
C GLY A 310 48.59 -0.93 -15.66
N TRP A 311 47.53 -1.70 -15.91
CA TRP A 311 46.14 -1.23 -15.73
C TRP A 311 45.65 -1.60 -14.34
N LEU A 312 44.87 -0.70 -13.72
CA LEU A 312 44.32 -0.86 -12.38
C LEU A 312 42.85 -1.24 -12.48
N LYS A 313 42.43 -2.33 -11.84
CA LYS A 313 41.04 -2.75 -11.80
C LYS A 313 40.29 -1.95 -10.73
N VAL A 314 39.12 -1.44 -11.08
CA VAL A 314 38.32 -0.53 -10.26
C VAL A 314 36.87 -0.99 -10.21
N VAL A 315 36.20 -0.74 -9.09
CA VAL A 315 34.76 -1.01 -8.94
C VAL A 315 33.99 0.13 -9.59
N HIS A 316 33.03 -0.20 -10.46
CA HIS A 316 32.17 0.77 -11.13
C HIS A 316 30.71 0.32 -11.05
N ALA A 317 29.76 1.27 -11.07
CA ALA A 317 28.33 1.00 -10.86
C ALA A 317 27.69 0.01 -11.86
N ARG A 318 28.36 -0.27 -12.98
CA ARG A 318 27.94 -1.23 -14.02
C ARG A 318 28.79 -2.52 -14.03
N GLY A 319 29.50 -2.81 -12.95
CA GLY A 319 30.45 -3.91 -12.80
C GLY A 319 31.91 -3.44 -12.82
N ASP A 320 32.83 -4.34 -12.48
CA ASP A 320 34.27 -4.08 -12.44
C ASP A 320 34.80 -3.60 -13.80
N GLY A 321 35.71 -2.62 -13.75
CA GLY A 321 36.34 -2.04 -14.93
C GLY A 321 37.84 -1.81 -14.74
N TRP A 322 38.49 -1.33 -15.80
CA TRP A 322 39.93 -1.13 -15.83
C TRP A 322 40.27 0.31 -16.23
N VAL A 323 41.18 0.92 -15.48
CA VAL A 323 41.75 2.24 -15.73
C VAL A 323 43.22 2.10 -16.08
N SER A 324 43.71 2.90 -17.03
CA SER A 324 45.12 2.88 -17.39
C SER A 324 45.97 3.47 -16.26
N GLY A 325 47.04 2.79 -15.85
CA GLY A 325 48.01 3.31 -14.86
C GLY A 325 48.75 4.58 -15.30
N ARG A 326 48.56 5.04 -16.54
CA ARG A 326 48.98 6.39 -16.94
C ARG A 326 48.19 7.47 -16.20
N TYR A 327 46.91 7.22 -15.95
CA TYR A 327 45.97 8.15 -15.33
C TYR A 327 45.56 7.72 -13.91
N GLY A 328 45.65 6.43 -13.55
CA GLY A 328 45.34 5.96 -12.20
C GLY A 328 46.57 5.92 -11.28
N ARG A 329 46.41 6.34 -10.03
CA ARG A 329 47.37 6.16 -8.93
C ARG A 329 46.68 5.43 -7.80
N LEU A 330 47.30 4.35 -7.33
CA LEU A 330 46.80 3.61 -6.19
C LEU A 330 47.19 4.39 -4.92
N GLU A 331 46.20 4.70 -4.09
CA GLU A 331 46.30 5.36 -2.78
C GLU A 331 45.76 4.44 -1.69
#